data_AF-A0A5K3EQS2-F1
#
_entry.id   AF-A0A5K3EQS2-F1
#
_cell.length_a   1.000
_cell.length_b   1.000
_cell.length_c   1.000
_cell.angle_alpha   90.00
_cell.angle_beta   90.00
_cell.angle_gamma   90.00
#
_symmetry.space_group_name_H-M   'P 1'
#
loop_
_entity.id
_entity.type
_entity.pdbx_description
1 polymer ?
#
loop_
_entity_poly.entity_id
_entity_poly.type
_entity_poly.pdbx_seq_one_letter_code
_entity_poly.pdbx_strand_id
1 'polypeptide(L)'
;MAVTREGVTARQLYLWRGCYPILYKESKADLWADDVNRRIACAIEHGRKIGLLADRDHIVVVAGWKSDPGTTNTVRIVQLGSLAEHNILGIPDIMNYKD
;
A
#
# COMPACT_ATOMS: atom_id res chain seq x y z
N MET A 1 -4.37 -1.80 7.37
CA MET A 1 -3.27 -0.91 7.80
C MET A 1 -3.26 0.31 6.89
N ALA A 2 -2.85 1.48 7.37
CA ALA A 2 -2.88 2.73 6.61
C ALA A 2 -1.50 3.38 6.56
N VAL A 3 -0.85 3.34 5.40
CA VAL A 3 0.50 3.87 5.19
C VAL A 3 0.43 5.30 4.66
N THR A 4 1.08 6.24 5.35
CA THR A 4 1.13 7.65 4.94
C THR A 4 2.51 8.25 5.19
N ARG A 5 2.89 9.24 4.40
CA ARG A 5 4.08 10.08 4.66
C ARG A 5 3.77 11.28 5.55
N GLU A 6 2.49 11.62 5.69
CA GLU A 6 2.06 12.79 6.44
C GLU A 6 1.90 12.45 7.92
N GLY A 7 2.71 13.09 8.77
CA GLY A 7 2.73 12.82 10.20
C GLY A 7 1.43 13.22 10.90
N VAL A 8 0.78 14.31 10.46
CA VAL A 8 -0.52 14.72 11.00
C VAL A 8 -1.58 13.67 10.70
N THR A 9 -1.66 13.21 9.44
CA THR A 9 -2.60 12.15 9.03
C THR A 9 -2.37 10.86 9.81
N ALA A 10 -1.11 10.43 9.99
CA ALA A 10 -0.79 9.23 10.77
C ALA A 10 -1.36 9.29 12.20
N ARG A 11 -1.25 10.44 12.86
CA ARG A 11 -1.80 10.64 14.21
C ARG A 11 -3.32 10.70 14.22
N GLN A 12 -3.94 11.38 13.25
CA GLN A 12 -5.39 11.50 13.15
C GLN A 12 -6.07 10.17 12.84
N LEU A 13 -5.40 9.25 12.14
CA LEU A 13 -5.93 7.93 11.81
C LEU A 13 -6.29 7.08 13.04
N TYR A 14 -5.72 7.36 14.21
CA TYR A 14 -6.10 6.69 15.46
C TYR A 14 -7.56 6.97 15.89
N LEU A 15 -8.20 8.01 15.35
CA LEU A 15 -9.62 8.30 15.61
C LEU A 15 -10.56 7.27 14.94
N TRP A 16 -10.06 6.47 13.99
CA TRP A 16 -10.86 5.54 13.20
C TRP A 16 -10.64 4.10 13.65
N ARG A 17 -11.73 3.39 13.95
CA ARG A 17 -11.66 1.99 14.39
C ARG A 17 -11.07 1.10 13.29
N GLY A 18 -10.14 0.23 13.69
CA GLY A 18 -9.50 -0.73 12.76
C GLY A 18 -8.43 -0.10 11.87
N CYS A 19 -8.19 1.21 11.97
CA CYS A 19 -7.05 1.83 11.32
C CYS A 19 -5.78 1.56 12.14
N TYR A 20 -4.79 0.98 11.48
CA TYR A 20 -3.44 0.82 12.01
C TYR A 20 -2.49 1.72 11.22
N PRO A 21 -2.20 2.95 11.69
CA PRO A 21 -1.40 3.91 10.94
C PRO A 21 0.09 3.56 10.95
N ILE A 22 0.74 3.77 9.80
CA ILE A 22 2.19 3.61 9.62
C ILE A 22 2.72 4.88 8.97
N LEU A 23 3.68 5.52 9.64
CA LEU A 23 4.42 6.66 9.09
C LEU A 23 5.58 6.15 8.24
N TYR A 24 5.46 6.28 6.92
CA TYR A 24 6.49 5.93 5.96
C TYR A 24 7.43 7.12 5.75
N LYS A 25 8.72 6.94 6.02
CA LYS A 25 9.71 8.04 6.01
C LYS A 25 10.62 8.05 4.78
N GLU A 26 10.61 6.99 3.97
CA GLU A 26 11.47 6.93 2.79
C GLU A 26 11.01 7.91 1.70
N SER A 27 11.99 8.35 0.91
CA SER A 27 11.78 9.22 -0.25
C SER A 27 10.82 8.58 -1.27
N LYS A 28 10.23 9.43 -2.12
CA LYS A 28 9.39 8.97 -3.22
C LYS A 28 10.26 8.26 -4.26
N ALA A 29 9.77 7.13 -4.78
CA ALA A 29 10.36 6.54 -5.98
C ALA A 29 9.98 7.36 -7.22
N ASP A 30 10.77 7.27 -8.29
CA ASP A 30 10.48 7.96 -9.55
C ASP A 30 9.22 7.40 -10.22
N LEU A 31 9.08 6.06 -10.22
CA LEU A 31 7.88 5.39 -10.71
C LEU A 31 6.85 5.24 -9.59
N TRP A 32 5.62 5.67 -9.87
CA TRP A 32 4.50 5.54 -8.92
C TRP A 32 4.27 4.09 -8.49
N ALA A 33 4.35 3.13 -9.42
CA ALA A 33 4.17 1.72 -9.13
C ALA A 33 5.21 1.22 -8.10
N ASP A 34 6.48 1.61 -8.26
CA ASP A 34 7.53 1.27 -7.32
C ASP A 34 7.32 1.93 -5.96
N ASP A 35 6.87 3.20 -5.95
CA ASP A 35 6.58 3.92 -4.72
C ASP A 35 5.47 3.25 -3.89
N VAL A 36 4.42 2.79 -4.57
CA VAL A 36 3.32 2.05 -3.94
C VAL A 36 3.80 0.67 -3.50
N ASN A 37 4.55 -0.06 -4.33
CA ASN A 37 5.10 -1.38 -3.96
C ASN A 37 5.96 -1.30 -2.69
N ARG A 38 6.85 -0.29 -2.59
CA ARG A 38 7.67 -0.08 -1.38
C ARG A 38 6.82 0.19 -0.13
N ARG A 39 5.75 0.99 -0.27
CA ARG A 39 4.81 1.27 0.83
C ARG A 39 4.01 0.03 1.25
N ILE A 40 3.59 -0.81 0.30
CA ILE A 40 2.91 -2.06 0.61
C ILE A 40 3.86 -3.02 1.33
N ALA A 41 5.10 -3.16 0.85
CA ALA A 41 6.12 -3.98 1.51
C ALA A 41 6.37 -3.53 2.97
N CYS A 42 6.42 -2.22 3.22
CA CYS A 42 6.51 -1.66 4.57
C CYS A 42 5.30 -2.06 5.44
N ALA A 43 4.08 -2.01 4.90
CA ALA A 43 2.89 -2.45 5.63
C ALA A 43 2.92 -3.95 5.97
N ILE A 44 3.32 -4.79 5.02
CA ILE A 44 3.41 -6.24 5.21
C ILE A 44 4.44 -6.56 6.31
N GLU A 45 5.62 -5.97 6.22
CA GLU A 45 6.68 -6.13 7.22
C GLU A 45 6.22 -5.71 8.62
N HIS A 46 5.54 -4.57 8.72
CA HIS A 46 4.99 -4.10 9.99
C HIS A 46 3.90 -5.05 10.51
N GLY A 47 3.02 -5.53 9.64
CA GLY A 47 1.96 -6.48 9.98
C GLY A 47 2.50 -7.82 10.47
N ARG A 48 3.57 -8.33 9.84
CA ARG A 48 4.30 -9.52 10.30
C ARG A 48 4.92 -9.30 11.68
N LYS A 49 5.58 -8.16 11.90
CA LYS A 49 6.21 -7.83 13.20
C LYS A 49 5.24 -7.84 14.38
N ILE A 50 4.01 -7.39 14.17
CA ILE A 50 2.99 -7.33 15.23
C ILE A 50 2.09 -8.57 15.26
N GLY A 51 2.37 -9.59 14.46
CA GLY A 51 1.62 -10.85 14.41
C GLY A 51 0.23 -10.73 13.78
N LEU A 52 -0.04 -9.69 13.00
CA LEU A 52 -1.31 -9.54 12.27
C LEU A 52 -1.32 -10.25 10.91
N LEU A 53 -0.14 -10.51 10.34
CA LEU A 53 0.02 -11.16 9.04
C LEU A 53 1.01 -12.31 9.14
N ALA A 54 0.68 -13.43 8.50
CA ALA A 54 1.54 -14.59 8.33
C ALA A 54 1.66 -14.96 6.84
N ASP A 55 2.58 -15.86 6.52
CA ASP A 55 2.68 -16.38 5.17
C ASP A 55 1.43 -17.17 4.80
N ARG A 56 1.08 -17.13 3.50
CA ARG A 56 -0.14 -17.69 2.90
C ARG A 56 -1.44 -16.96 3.25
N ASP A 57 -1.41 -15.94 4.11
CA ASP A 57 -2.54 -15.04 4.31
C ASP A 57 -2.87 -14.29 3.03
N HIS A 58 -4.16 -13.94 2.88
CA HIS A 58 -4.62 -13.09 1.80
C HIS A 58 -4.85 -11.69 2.33
N ILE A 59 -4.27 -10.70 1.66
CA ILE A 59 -4.47 -9.29 1.97
C ILE A 59 -5.22 -8.59 0.85
N VAL A 60 -5.97 -7.56 1.22
CA VAL A 60 -6.59 -6.64 0.27
C VAL A 60 -5.79 -5.35 0.26
N VAL A 61 -5.26 -4.99 -0.90
CA VAL A 61 -4.53 -3.75 -1.13
C VAL A 61 -5.46 -2.76 -1.82
N VAL A 62 -5.57 -1.57 -1.26
CA VAL A 62 -6.36 -0.46 -1.82
C VAL A 62 -5.41 0.71 -2.11
N ALA A 63 -5.36 1.14 -3.36
CA ALA A 63 -4.47 2.21 -3.83
C ALA A 63 -5.06 2.98 -5.03
N GLY A 64 -4.43 4.08 -5.39
CA GLY A 64 -4.69 4.77 -6.67
C GLY A 64 -3.79 4.26 -7.79
N TRP A 65 -4.30 4.28 -9.02
CA TRP A 65 -3.52 3.96 -10.21
C TRP A 65 -2.49 5.05 -10.59
N LYS A 66 -2.74 6.30 -10.16
CA LYS A 66 -1.85 7.47 -10.31
C LYS A 66 -1.62 8.16 -8.98
N SER A 67 -0.60 9.03 -8.92
CA SER A 67 -0.16 9.73 -7.70
C SER A 67 -1.05 10.92 -7.29
N ASP A 68 -2.15 11.17 -7.99
CA ASP A 68 -2.99 12.33 -7.74
C ASP A 68 -3.75 12.21 -6.40
N PRO A 69 -3.97 13.31 -5.69
CA PRO A 69 -4.83 13.31 -4.51
C PRO A 69 -6.25 12.85 -4.85
N GLY A 70 -6.85 12.05 -3.96
CA GLY A 70 -8.27 11.64 -4.09
C GLY A 70 -8.55 10.53 -5.11
N THR A 71 -7.55 10.00 -5.81
CA THR A 71 -7.77 9.02 -6.89
C THR A 71 -7.61 7.56 -6.46
N THR A 72 -8.18 7.19 -5.31
CA THR A 72 -8.18 5.79 -4.84
C THR A 72 -9.22 4.98 -5.60
N ASN A 73 -8.78 4.08 -6.49
CA ASN A 73 -9.68 3.37 -7.41
C ASN A 73 -9.27 1.93 -7.73
N THR A 74 -8.19 1.43 -7.14
CA THR A 74 -7.64 0.10 -7.43
C THR A 74 -7.71 -0.76 -6.18
N VAL A 75 -8.32 -1.94 -6.31
CA VAL A 75 -8.37 -2.98 -5.27
C VAL A 75 -7.70 -4.24 -5.79
N ARG A 76 -6.79 -4.84 -5.01
CA ARG A 76 -6.09 -6.08 -5.35
C ARG A 76 -6.13 -7.06 -4.19
N ILE A 77 -6.27 -8.35 -4.49
CA ILE A 77 -6.13 -9.45 -3.52
C ILE A 77 -4.77 -10.10 -3.76
N VAL A 78 -3.97 -10.20 -2.70
CA VAL A 78 -2.58 -10.71 -2.78
C VAL A 78 -2.40 -11.80 -1.73
N GLN A 79 -1.81 -12.92 -2.12
CA GLN A 79 -1.38 -13.95 -1.18
C GLN A 79 0.08 -13.72 -0.75
N LEU A 80 0.29 -13.61 0.56
CA LEU A 80 1.62 -13.47 1.15
C LEU A 80 2.44 -14.76 1.04
N GLY A 81 3.75 -14.65 0.90
CA GLY A 81 4.70 -15.74 0.72
C GLY A 81 4.70 -16.39 -0.67
N SER A 82 3.91 -15.89 -1.63
CA SER A 82 3.92 -16.38 -3.01
C SER A 82 5.01 -15.67 -3.84
N LEU A 83 5.50 -16.32 -4.89
CA LEU A 83 6.45 -15.72 -5.86
C LEU A 83 5.92 -14.41 -6.51
N ALA A 84 4.62 -14.12 -6.38
CA ALA A 84 3.99 -12.88 -6.84
C ALA A 84 4.26 -11.65 -5.94
N GLU A 85 4.89 -11.83 -4.77
CA GLU A 85 5.20 -10.72 -3.85
C GLU A 85 6.14 -9.66 -4.43
N HIS A 86 6.97 -10.01 -5.43
CA HIS A 86 7.95 -9.07 -5.98
C HIS A 86 7.34 -7.91 -6.77
N ASN A 87 6.11 -8.03 -7.27
CA ASN A 87 5.40 -6.96 -7.97
C ASN A 87 3.89 -7.01 -7.66
N ILE A 88 3.51 -6.51 -6.47
CA ILE A 88 2.10 -6.43 -6.05
C ILE A 88 1.28 -5.60 -7.05
N LEU A 89 1.87 -4.49 -7.50
CA LEU A 89 1.47 -3.82 -8.72
C LEU A 89 2.17 -4.47 -9.93
N GLY A 90 1.70 -5.64 -10.37
CA GLY A 90 1.95 -6.06 -11.76
C GLY A 90 1.46 -4.95 -12.67
N ILE A 91 2.36 -4.41 -13.50
CA ILE A 91 2.21 -3.19 -14.30
C ILE A 91 0.93 -3.24 -15.14
N PRO A 92 -0.13 -2.48 -14.85
CA PRO A 92 -1.12 -2.13 -15.85
C PRO A 92 -0.78 -0.71 -16.28
N ASP A 93 0.04 -0.58 -17.32
CA ASP A 93 0.26 0.70 -17.96
C ASP A 93 -1.02 1.03 -18.75
N ILE A 94 -1.99 1.67 -18.10
CA ILE A 94 -3.24 2.10 -18.75
C ILE A 94 -2.93 3.36 -19.56
N MET A 95 -2.13 3.17 -20.61
CA MET A 95 -1.84 4.21 -21.59
C MET A 95 -3.15 4.63 -22.26
N ASN A 96 -3.42 5.94 -22.25
CA ASN A 96 -4.56 6.60 -22.92
C ASN A 96 -5.94 6.53 -22.23
N TYR A 97 -6.03 6.29 -20.93
CA TYR A 97 -7.28 6.58 -20.22
C TYR A 97 -7.50 8.10 -20.14
N LYS A 98 -8.57 8.59 -20.76
CA LYS A 98 -9.06 9.97 -20.59
C LYS A 98 -10.24 9.93 -19.61
N ASP A 99 -10.22 10.85 -18.65
CA ASP A 99 -11.31 11.07 -17.69
C ASP A 99 -12.64 11.41 -18.39
#